data_AF-A0A9D8Q1A9-F1
#
_entry.id   AF-A0A9D8Q1A9-F1
#
_cell.length_a   1.000
_cell.length_b   1.000
_cell.length_c   1.000
_cell.angle_alpha   90.00
_cell.angle_beta   90.00
_cell.angle_gamma   90.00
#
_symmetry.space_group_name_H-M   'P 1'
#
loop_
_entity.id
_entity.type
_entity.pdbx_description
1 polymer ?
#
loop_
_entity_poly.entity_id
_entity_poly.type
_entity_poly.pdbx_seq_one_letter_code
_entity_poly.pdbx_strand_id
1 'polypeptide(L)'
;MDATTPSQRYAAGVARGDWRDDPAQHAALAELDRIHEAIVDSAQDGWLDRLSAFWKKPEPVKGLYFWGGVGRGKTFLVDLFYDGLPIEQKYRTHFHRFMRGIHERLREHQGQSDPLAKIAQEWRSRLRVLVLDEFFVTDIGDAMLLARLLERLFAEGVTLVTTSNTAVENLYLNGLQRDSFLPAIA
;
A
#
# COMPACT_ATOMS: atom_id res chain seq x y z
N MET A 1 5.19 20.27 9.92
CA MET A 1 5.22 19.68 8.56
C MET A 1 3.80 19.81 8.05
N ASP A 2 3.58 20.49 6.93
CA ASP A 2 2.22 20.70 6.41
C ASP A 2 1.65 19.36 5.96
N ALA A 3 0.62 18.89 6.67
CA ALA A 3 -0.12 17.67 6.37
C ALA A 3 -1.18 17.95 5.29
N THR A 4 -0.76 18.56 4.18
CA THR A 4 -1.65 18.87 3.06
C THR A 4 -2.13 17.58 2.41
N THR A 5 -3.45 17.41 2.28
CA THR A 5 -4.05 16.19 1.74
C THR A 5 -3.80 16.07 0.23
N PRO A 6 -3.86 14.85 -0.34
CA PRO A 6 -3.79 14.63 -1.79
C PRO A 6 -4.71 15.54 -2.61
N SER A 7 -5.97 15.72 -2.22
CA SER A 7 -6.93 16.58 -2.93
C SER A 7 -6.54 18.06 -2.88
N GLN A 8 -6.00 18.53 -1.76
CA GLN A 8 -5.51 19.90 -1.62
C GLN A 8 -4.28 20.15 -2.51
N ARG A 9 -3.34 19.19 -2.56
CA ARG A 9 -2.17 19.25 -3.46
C ARG A 9 -2.61 19.24 -4.92
N TYR A 10 -3.59 18.40 -5.26
CA TYR A 10 -4.21 18.34 -6.58
C TYR A 10 -4.81 19.69 -6.98
N ALA A 11 -5.69 20.25 -6.14
CA ALA A 11 -6.37 21.52 -6.38
C ALA A 11 -5.37 22.68 -6.50
N ALA A 12 -4.30 22.68 -5.71
CA ALA A 12 -3.24 23.67 -5.80
C ALA A 12 -2.51 23.63 -7.15
N GLY A 13 -2.24 22.44 -7.70
CA GLY A 13 -1.64 22.33 -9.03
C GLY A 13 -2.60 22.68 -10.17
N VAL A 14 -3.90 22.40 -10.02
CA VAL A 14 -4.93 22.92 -10.94
C VAL A 14 -4.92 24.45 -10.94
N ALA A 15 -4.90 25.08 -9.76
CA ALA A 15 -4.89 26.54 -9.63
C ALA A 15 -3.62 27.19 -10.22
N ARG A 16 -2.48 26.49 -10.17
CA ARG A 16 -1.22 26.91 -10.82
C ARG A 16 -1.19 26.65 -12.33
N GLY A 17 -2.10 25.82 -12.84
CA GLY A 17 -2.11 25.39 -14.25
C GLY A 17 -1.14 24.27 -14.59
N ASP A 18 -0.62 23.54 -13.59
CA ASP A 18 0.29 22.40 -13.78
C ASP A 18 -0.42 21.22 -14.48
N TRP A 19 -1.73 21.09 -14.24
CA TRP A 19 -2.61 20.09 -14.87
C TRP A 19 -4.06 20.60 -14.91
N ARG A 20 -4.90 19.89 -15.68
CA ARG A 20 -6.33 20.17 -15.77
C ARG A 20 -7.09 19.38 -14.71
N ASP A 21 -8.14 20.01 -14.18
CA ASP A 21 -9.10 19.34 -13.32
C ASP A 21 -9.84 18.23 -14.09
N ASP A 22 -9.88 17.03 -13.52
CA ASP A 22 -10.59 15.87 -14.02
C ASP A 22 -11.53 15.35 -12.93
N PRO A 23 -12.85 15.61 -13.04
CA PRO A 23 -13.83 15.14 -12.08
C PRO A 23 -13.83 13.62 -11.85
N ALA A 24 -13.36 12.82 -12.81
CA ALA A 24 -13.26 11.38 -12.66
C ALA A 24 -12.21 10.96 -11.60
N GLN A 25 -11.29 11.86 -11.25
CA GLN A 25 -10.24 11.62 -10.26
C GLN A 25 -10.66 11.99 -8.83
N HIS A 26 -11.73 12.77 -8.65
CA HIS A 26 -12.13 13.31 -7.35
C HIS A 26 -12.51 12.24 -6.33
N ALA A 27 -13.22 11.19 -6.76
CA ALA A 27 -13.56 10.08 -5.87
C ALA A 27 -12.31 9.35 -5.36
N ALA A 28 -11.31 9.17 -6.22
CA ALA A 28 -10.05 8.55 -5.82
C ALA A 28 -9.23 9.47 -4.90
N LEU A 29 -9.23 10.78 -5.14
CA LEU A 29 -8.62 11.75 -4.24
C LEU A 29 -9.24 11.71 -2.85
N ALA A 30 -10.57 11.60 -2.74
CA ALA A 30 -11.26 11.49 -1.45
C ALA A 30 -10.83 10.23 -0.67
N GLU A 31 -10.66 9.08 -1.33
CA GLU A 31 -10.15 7.87 -0.68
C GLU A 31 -8.68 8.00 -0.25
N LEU A 32 -7.85 8.66 -1.06
CA LEU A 32 -6.47 8.94 -0.69
C LEU A 32 -6.37 9.91 0.49
N ASP A 33 -7.25 10.92 0.56
CA ASP A 33 -7.37 11.84 1.69
C ASP A 33 -7.74 11.08 2.97
N ARG A 34 -8.77 10.22 2.93
CA ARG A 34 -9.16 9.37 4.07
C ARG A 34 -7.98 8.55 4.60
N ILE A 35 -7.19 7.96 3.70
CA ILE A 35 -6.02 7.15 4.09
C ILE A 35 -4.92 8.05 4.66
N HIS A 36 -4.64 9.18 4.02
CA HIS A 36 -3.62 10.15 4.45
C HIS A 36 -3.91 10.66 5.86
N GLU A 37 -5.12 11.16 6.10
CA GLU A 37 -5.55 11.68 7.40
C GLU A 37 -5.45 10.61 8.48
N ALA A 38 -5.97 9.40 8.23
CA ALA A 38 -5.90 8.30 9.20
C ALA A 38 -4.45 7.91 9.57
N ILE A 39 -3.52 7.98 8.62
CA ILE A 39 -2.10 7.70 8.88
C ILE A 39 -1.43 8.85 9.65
N VAL A 40 -1.77 10.10 9.32
CA VAL A 40 -1.25 11.29 10.00
C VAL A 40 -1.72 11.35 11.44
N ASP A 41 -3.02 11.16 11.69
CA ASP A 41 -3.61 11.19 13.04
C ASP A 41 -2.96 10.12 13.92
N SER A 42 -2.88 8.89 13.43
CA SER A 42 -2.25 7.79 14.16
C SER A 42 -0.73 7.95 14.34
N ALA A 43 -0.06 8.79 13.54
CA ALA A 43 1.35 9.15 13.78
C ALA A 43 1.51 10.18 14.91
N GLN A 44 0.56 11.11 15.04
CA GLN A 44 0.57 12.17 16.04
C GLN A 44 0.19 11.66 17.43
N ASP A 45 -0.66 10.64 17.52
CA ASP A 45 -1.03 10.02 18.80
C ASP A 45 0.15 9.33 19.52
N GLY A 46 1.27 9.09 18.83
CA GLY A 46 2.43 8.36 19.34
C GLY A 46 3.15 8.96 20.57
N TRP A 47 2.84 10.18 21.00
CA TRP A 47 3.40 10.75 22.26
C TRP A 47 2.48 10.57 23.48
N LEU A 48 1.14 10.66 23.30
CA LEU A 48 0.15 10.41 24.36
C LEU A 48 -0.10 8.90 24.53
N ASP A 49 -0.07 8.17 23.42
CA ASP A 49 -0.36 6.74 23.42
C ASP A 49 0.81 5.92 23.98
N ARG A 50 2.02 6.46 24.15
CA ARG A 50 3.14 5.74 24.80
C ARG A 50 2.85 5.30 26.24
N LEU A 51 1.90 5.94 26.93
CA LEU A 51 1.41 5.55 28.25
C LEU A 51 0.30 4.49 28.20
N SER A 52 -0.45 4.37 27.09
CA SER A 52 -1.53 3.39 26.86
C SER A 52 -1.18 2.26 25.87
N ALA A 53 -0.05 2.36 25.16
CA ALA A 53 0.45 1.49 24.10
C ALA A 53 0.88 0.10 24.59
N PHE A 54 0.77 -0.16 25.89
CA PHE A 54 0.87 -1.52 26.41
C PHE A 54 -0.36 -2.39 26.05
N TRP A 55 -1.46 -1.78 25.55
CA TRP A 55 -2.74 -2.50 25.37
C TRP A 55 -3.48 -2.29 24.05
N LYS A 56 -3.08 -1.36 23.17
CA LYS A 56 -3.77 -1.15 21.88
C LYS A 56 -2.83 -1.30 20.68
N LYS A 57 -3.12 -2.27 19.82
CA LYS A 57 -2.55 -2.32 18.46
C LYS A 57 -3.20 -1.19 17.65
N PRO A 58 -2.43 -0.40 16.86
CA PRO A 58 -3.03 0.54 15.92
C PRO A 58 -3.97 -0.24 14.99
N GLU A 59 -5.20 0.24 14.84
CA GLU A 59 -6.12 -0.38 13.89
C GLU A 59 -5.59 -0.20 12.46
N PRO A 60 -5.57 -1.26 11.64
CA PRO A 60 -5.06 -1.16 10.29
C PRO A 60 -5.96 -0.23 9.47
N VAL A 61 -5.37 0.84 8.92
CA VAL A 61 -6.06 1.70 7.96
C VAL A 61 -6.33 0.88 6.70
N LYS A 62 -7.60 0.76 6.32
CA LYS A 62 -7.97 0.08 5.08
C LYS A 62 -7.36 0.84 3.90
N GLY A 63 -6.50 0.12 3.17
CA GLY A 63 -5.76 0.62 2.02
C GLY A 63 -6.61 0.86 0.77
N LEU A 64 -5.93 1.03 -0.38
CA LEU A 64 -6.56 1.30 -1.67
C LEU A 64 -5.95 0.45 -2.79
N TYR A 65 -6.79 -0.28 -3.51
CA TYR A 65 -6.41 -0.94 -4.77
C TYR A 65 -6.89 -0.09 -5.95
N PHE A 66 -6.00 0.69 -6.52
CA PHE A 66 -6.35 1.65 -7.57
C PHE A 66 -6.18 1.03 -8.95
N TRP A 67 -7.29 0.73 -9.63
CA TRP A 67 -7.27 0.12 -10.96
C TRP A 67 -7.93 0.98 -12.03
N GLY A 68 -7.54 0.74 -13.28
CA GLY A 68 -8.09 1.41 -14.46
C GLY A 68 -7.15 1.32 -15.65
N GLY A 69 -7.61 1.68 -16.84
CA GLY A 69 -6.77 1.63 -18.05
C GLY A 69 -5.51 2.51 -18.00
N VAL A 70 -4.65 2.33 -19.01
CA VAL A 70 -3.45 3.16 -19.21
C VAL A 70 -3.85 4.63 -19.39
N GLY A 71 -3.05 5.56 -18.85
CA GLY A 71 -3.24 7.00 -19.04
C GLY A 71 -4.34 7.65 -18.19
N ARG A 72 -4.89 6.97 -17.18
CA ARG A 72 -5.96 7.50 -16.31
C ARG A 72 -5.47 8.31 -15.09
N GLY A 73 -4.16 8.53 -14.95
CA GLY A 73 -3.59 9.33 -13.86
C GLY A 73 -3.39 8.60 -12.52
N LYS A 74 -3.52 7.27 -12.47
CA LYS A 74 -3.34 6.48 -11.24
C LYS A 74 -2.01 6.77 -10.54
N THR A 75 -0.91 6.69 -11.28
CA THR A 75 0.44 6.96 -10.77
C THR A 75 0.54 8.37 -10.22
N PHE A 76 0.04 9.35 -10.96
CA PHE A 76 0.03 10.76 -10.55
C PHE A 76 -0.73 10.99 -9.23
N LEU A 77 -1.91 10.40 -9.07
CA LEU A 77 -2.68 10.51 -7.82
C LEU A 77 -1.95 9.84 -6.64
N VAL A 78 -1.29 8.70 -6.89
CA VAL A 78 -0.44 8.04 -5.90
C VAL A 78 0.84 8.84 -5.59
N ASP A 79 1.39 9.59 -6.55
CA ASP A 79 2.51 10.52 -6.32
C ASP A 79 2.09 11.61 -5.33
N LEU A 80 0.91 12.23 -5.55
CA LEU A 80 0.37 13.26 -4.65
C LEU A 80 0.22 12.73 -3.21
N PHE A 81 -0.27 11.49 -3.07
CA PHE A 81 -0.38 10.82 -1.79
C PHE A 81 0.97 10.52 -1.16
N TYR A 82 1.86 9.82 -1.88
CA TYR A 82 3.14 9.39 -1.34
C TYR A 82 4.01 10.59 -0.95
N ASP A 83 4.09 11.61 -1.80
CA ASP A 83 4.90 12.81 -1.55
C ASP A 83 4.27 13.73 -0.50
N GLY A 84 2.94 13.71 -0.38
CA GLY A 84 2.19 14.47 0.62
C GLY A 84 2.16 13.86 2.01
N LEU A 85 2.50 12.58 2.16
CA LEU A 85 2.43 11.89 3.44
C LEU A 85 3.62 12.23 4.36
N PRO A 86 3.41 12.89 5.51
CA PRO A 86 4.50 13.41 6.36
C PRO A 86 5.03 12.35 7.34
N ILE A 87 5.34 11.15 6.84
CA ILE A 87 5.98 10.07 7.62
C ILE A 87 7.23 9.55 6.90
N GLU A 88 8.19 9.08 7.67
CA GLU A 88 9.37 8.38 7.12
C GLU A 88 9.10 6.88 6.88
N GLN A 89 8.14 6.29 7.62
CA GLN A 89 7.83 4.86 7.54
C GLN A 89 6.95 4.52 6.34
N LYS A 90 7.38 4.92 5.14
CA LYS A 90 6.72 4.63 3.87
C LYS A 90 7.73 4.08 2.87
N TYR A 91 7.29 3.10 2.09
CA TYR A 91 8.11 2.50 1.04
C TYR A 91 7.30 2.34 -0.24
N ARG A 92 7.89 2.73 -1.37
CA ARG A 92 7.27 2.64 -2.68
C ARG A 92 8.18 1.90 -3.65
N THR A 93 7.60 0.98 -4.42
CA THR A 93 8.32 0.22 -5.44
C THR A 93 7.37 -0.37 -6.48
N HIS A 94 7.88 -0.71 -7.65
CA HIS A 94 7.17 -1.56 -8.61
C HIS A 94 7.02 -2.98 -8.07
N PHE A 95 5.91 -3.64 -8.41
CA PHE A 95 5.56 -4.99 -7.97
C PHE A 95 6.67 -6.03 -8.22
N HIS A 96 7.21 -6.12 -9.43
CA HIS A 96 8.23 -7.13 -9.74
C HIS A 96 9.54 -6.91 -8.96
N ARG A 97 9.92 -5.65 -8.71
CA ARG A 97 11.08 -5.34 -7.87
C ARG A 97 10.82 -5.72 -6.41
N PHE A 98 9.59 -5.50 -5.93
CA PHE A 98 9.18 -5.94 -4.61
C PHE A 98 9.31 -7.45 -4.45
N MET A 99 8.72 -8.23 -5.35
CA MET A 99 8.75 -9.69 -5.30
C MET A 99 10.17 -10.24 -5.35
N ARG A 100 11.03 -9.68 -6.21
CA ARG A 100 12.46 -10.04 -6.22
C ARG A 100 13.14 -9.84 -4.87
N GLY A 101 12.91 -8.69 -4.22
CA GLY A 101 13.46 -8.41 -2.89
C GLY A 101 12.89 -9.31 -1.78
N ILE A 102 11.64 -9.79 -1.92
CA ILE A 102 11.08 -10.81 -1.01
C ILE A 102 11.78 -12.15 -1.21
N HIS A 103 11.94 -12.60 -2.46
CA HIS A 103 12.65 -13.84 -2.77
C HIS A 103 14.10 -13.85 -2.27
N GLU A 104 14.80 -12.71 -2.38
CA GLU A 104 16.16 -12.55 -1.83
C GLU A 104 16.17 -12.71 -0.31
N ARG A 105 15.28 -12.01 0.42
CA ARG A 105 15.17 -12.13 1.89
C ARG A 105 14.76 -13.53 2.35
N LEU A 106 13.89 -14.21 1.61
CA LEU A 106 13.53 -15.60 1.92
C LEU A 106 14.75 -16.53 1.86
N ARG A 107 15.72 -16.26 0.98
CA ARG A 107 16.97 -17.03 0.91
C ARG A 107 17.85 -16.76 2.13
N GLU A 108 17.92 -15.51 2.58
CA GLU A 108 18.67 -15.10 3.78
C GLU A 108 18.11 -15.73 5.06
N HIS A 109 16.79 -15.95 5.11
CA HIS A 109 16.11 -16.59 6.24
C HIS A 109 15.82 -18.09 6.02
N GLN A 110 16.55 -18.75 5.13
CA GLN A 110 16.41 -20.21 4.93
C GLN A 110 16.65 -20.97 6.25
N GLY A 111 15.81 -21.98 6.50
CA GLY A 111 15.86 -22.77 7.73
C GLY A 111 15.09 -22.18 8.91
N GLN A 112 14.55 -20.96 8.79
CA GLN A 112 13.57 -20.44 9.77
C GLN A 112 12.22 -21.15 9.61
N SER A 113 11.49 -21.30 10.72
CA SER A 113 10.17 -21.94 10.71
C SER A 113 9.09 -21.13 9.98
N ASP A 114 9.11 -19.79 10.15
CA ASP A 114 8.26 -18.85 9.41
C ASP A 114 9.10 -17.63 8.95
N PRO A 115 9.80 -17.74 7.80
CA PRO A 115 10.64 -16.65 7.30
C PRO A 115 9.82 -15.40 6.93
N LEU A 116 8.55 -15.56 6.54
CA LEU A 116 7.67 -14.42 6.22
C LEU A 116 7.29 -13.62 7.45
N ALA A 117 6.97 -14.30 8.56
CA ALA A 117 6.74 -13.62 9.83
C ALA A 117 7.98 -12.83 10.28
N LYS A 118 9.18 -13.39 10.06
CA LYS A 118 10.43 -12.70 10.38
C LYS A 118 10.62 -11.43 9.53
N ILE A 119 10.42 -11.53 8.22
CA ILE A 119 10.47 -10.38 7.31
C ILE A 119 9.46 -9.29 7.72
N ALA A 120 8.22 -9.68 8.02
CA ALA A 120 7.18 -8.74 8.45
C ALA A 120 7.54 -8.04 9.78
N GLN A 121 8.06 -8.78 10.76
CA GLN A 121 8.52 -8.21 12.03
C GLN A 121 9.67 -7.21 11.85
N GLU A 122 10.64 -7.52 10.98
CA GLU A 122 11.75 -6.61 10.69
C GLU A 122 11.26 -5.31 10.05
N TRP A 123 10.20 -5.37 9.26
CA TRP A 123 9.64 -4.21 8.58
C TRP A 123 8.69 -3.40 9.44
N ARG A 124 8.01 -4.00 10.42
CA ARG A 124 7.03 -3.33 11.29
C ARG A 124 7.50 -1.97 11.81
N SER A 125 8.76 -1.87 12.25
CA SER A 125 9.31 -0.62 12.82
C SER A 125 9.62 0.47 11.77
N ARG A 126 9.71 0.09 10.49
CA ARG A 126 10.19 0.94 9.39
C ARG A 126 9.16 1.14 8.29
N LEU A 127 8.07 0.38 8.31
CA LEU A 127 7.07 0.36 7.27
C LEU A 127 5.68 0.44 7.88
N ARG A 128 5.02 1.58 7.71
CA ARG A 128 3.60 1.80 7.99
C ARG A 128 2.79 1.87 6.71
N VAL A 129 3.38 2.31 5.62
CA VAL A 129 2.73 2.43 4.31
C VAL A 129 3.57 1.77 3.23
N LEU A 130 2.99 0.79 2.55
CA LEU A 130 3.55 0.17 1.37
C LEU A 130 2.78 0.65 0.14
N VAL A 131 3.49 1.23 -0.83
CA VAL A 131 2.96 1.55 -2.15
C VAL A 131 3.53 0.59 -3.18
N LEU A 132 2.67 -0.21 -3.81
CA LEU A 132 3.05 -1.10 -4.91
C LEU A 132 2.52 -0.58 -6.24
N ASP A 133 3.43 -0.08 -7.08
CA ASP A 133 3.09 0.33 -8.42
C ASP A 133 3.05 -0.84 -9.40
N GLU A 134 2.16 -0.73 -10.39
CA GLU A 134 2.02 -1.69 -11.49
C GLU A 134 1.82 -3.13 -11.01
N PHE A 135 0.92 -3.28 -10.04
CA PHE A 135 0.54 -4.55 -9.47
C PHE A 135 -0.02 -5.50 -10.53
N PHE A 136 0.69 -6.60 -10.77
CA PHE A 136 0.33 -7.59 -11.78
C PHE A 136 0.91 -8.97 -11.44
N VAL A 137 0.05 -9.96 -11.25
CA VAL A 137 0.42 -11.31 -10.83
C VAL A 137 0.30 -12.28 -12.00
N THR A 138 1.40 -12.95 -12.34
CA THR A 138 1.48 -13.92 -13.46
C THR A 138 1.80 -15.35 -13.03
N ASP A 139 2.27 -15.56 -11.80
CA ASP A 139 2.70 -16.86 -11.28
C ASP A 139 1.98 -17.19 -9.96
N ILE A 140 1.64 -18.47 -9.77
CA ILE A 140 0.92 -18.95 -8.58
C ILE A 140 1.78 -18.89 -7.32
N GLY A 141 3.09 -19.14 -7.45
CA GLY A 141 4.03 -19.07 -6.34
C GLY A 141 4.12 -17.64 -5.80
N ASP A 142 4.31 -16.66 -6.69
CA ASP A 142 4.29 -15.25 -6.34
C ASP A 142 2.95 -14.81 -5.75
N ALA A 143 1.83 -15.30 -6.29
CA ALA A 143 0.49 -15.02 -5.81
C ALA A 143 0.29 -15.47 -4.35
N MET A 144 0.59 -16.75 -4.08
CA MET A 144 0.45 -17.35 -2.74
C MET A 144 1.44 -16.74 -1.75
N LEU A 145 2.67 -16.47 -2.20
CA LEU A 145 3.70 -15.84 -1.39
C LEU A 145 3.27 -14.45 -0.95
N LEU A 146 2.81 -13.64 -1.89
CA LEU A 146 2.33 -12.29 -1.64
C LEU A 146 1.14 -12.31 -0.68
N ALA A 147 0.15 -13.18 -0.90
CA ALA A 147 -1.03 -13.29 -0.05
C ALA A 147 -0.65 -13.47 1.43
N ARG A 148 0.23 -14.45 1.69
CA ARG A 148 0.73 -14.75 3.03
C ARG A 148 1.53 -13.60 3.62
N LEU A 149 2.36 -12.94 2.81
CA LEU A 149 3.12 -11.78 3.28
C LEU A 149 2.21 -10.61 3.65
N LEU A 150 1.24 -10.27 2.78
CA LEU A 150 0.30 -9.17 3.02
C LEU A 150 -0.54 -9.42 4.27
N GLU A 151 -1.01 -10.65 4.51
CA GLU A 151 -1.69 -11.03 5.76
C GLU A 151 -0.84 -10.69 6.99
N ARG A 152 0.45 -11.04 6.97
CA ARG A 152 1.38 -10.70 8.06
C ARG A 152 1.61 -9.20 8.19
N LEU A 153 1.78 -8.49 7.07
CA LEU A 153 1.96 -7.03 7.08
C LEU A 153 0.72 -6.30 7.62
N PHE A 154 -0.48 -6.73 7.24
CA PHE A 154 -1.74 -6.17 7.75
C PHE A 154 -1.91 -6.44 9.25
N ALA A 155 -1.54 -7.63 9.73
CA ALA A 155 -1.54 -7.94 11.16
C ALA A 155 -0.56 -7.09 11.99
N GLU A 156 0.48 -6.54 11.33
CA GLU A 156 1.43 -5.58 11.90
C GLU A 156 1.03 -4.11 11.68
N GLY A 157 -0.15 -3.84 11.09
CA GLY A 157 -0.70 -2.50 10.90
C GLY A 157 -0.21 -1.76 9.65
N VAL A 158 0.39 -2.47 8.69
CA VAL A 158 0.83 -1.85 7.42
C VAL A 158 -0.37 -1.55 6.54
N THR A 159 -0.44 -0.33 6.03
CA THR A 159 -1.43 0.11 5.03
C THR A 159 -0.85 -0.12 3.63
N LEU A 160 -1.64 -0.75 2.74
CA LEU A 160 -1.25 -0.99 1.35
C LEU A 160 -2.00 -0.04 0.39
N VAL A 161 -1.27 0.64 -0.49
CA VAL A 161 -1.83 1.34 -1.65
C VAL A 161 -1.22 0.74 -2.90
N THR A 162 -2.03 0.34 -3.87
CA THR A 162 -1.54 -0.26 -5.12
C THR A 162 -2.10 0.42 -6.35
N THR A 163 -1.35 0.38 -7.45
CA THR A 163 -1.86 0.75 -8.79
C THR A 163 -1.85 -0.47 -9.71
N SER A 164 -2.89 -0.65 -10.51
CA SER A 164 -2.94 -1.73 -11.50
C SER A 164 -3.70 -1.33 -12.77
N ASN A 165 -3.36 -1.96 -13.90
CA ASN A 165 -4.18 -1.90 -15.11
C ASN A 165 -5.26 -2.99 -15.15
N THR A 166 -5.25 -3.90 -14.17
CA THR A 166 -6.16 -5.04 -14.08
C THR A 166 -7.06 -4.86 -12.87
N ALA A 167 -8.37 -4.96 -13.08
CA ALA A 167 -9.35 -4.97 -12.00
C ALA A 167 -9.06 -6.14 -11.04
N VAL A 168 -9.36 -5.97 -9.75
CA VAL A 168 -8.99 -6.93 -8.70
C VAL A 168 -9.54 -8.33 -9.00
N GLU A 169 -10.79 -8.41 -9.45
CA GLU A 169 -11.49 -9.64 -9.85
C GLU A 169 -10.85 -10.36 -11.05
N ASN A 170 -10.03 -9.64 -11.82
CA ASN A 170 -9.34 -10.14 -13.01
C ASN A 170 -7.85 -10.43 -12.76
N LEU A 171 -7.31 -10.14 -11.57
CA LEU A 171 -5.94 -10.48 -11.23
C LEU A 171 -5.73 -11.97 -11.27
N TYR A 172 -4.75 -12.47 -12.02
CA TYR A 172 -4.46 -13.91 -12.17
C TYR A 172 -5.63 -14.72 -12.76
N LEU A 173 -6.48 -14.08 -13.58
CA LEU A 173 -7.61 -14.72 -14.25
C LEU A 173 -7.12 -15.92 -15.07
N ASN A 174 -7.81 -17.06 -14.95
CA ASN A 174 -7.45 -18.35 -15.57
C ASN A 174 -6.11 -18.95 -15.13
N GLY A 175 -5.49 -18.39 -14.08
CA GLY A 175 -4.27 -18.94 -13.51
C GLY A 175 -4.48 -20.29 -12.83
N LEU A 176 -3.41 -21.07 -12.74
CA LEU A 176 -3.41 -22.38 -12.09
C LEU A 176 -3.78 -22.23 -10.61
N GLN A 177 -4.76 -22.99 -10.11
CA GLN A 177 -5.22 -22.92 -8.71
C GLN A 177 -5.70 -21.53 -8.26
N ARG A 178 -6.33 -20.75 -9.16
CA ARG A 178 -6.92 -19.43 -8.87
C ARG A 178 -7.73 -19.37 -7.57
N ASP A 179 -8.50 -20.41 -7.25
CA ASP A 179 -9.33 -20.45 -6.04
C ASP A 179 -8.52 -20.30 -4.75
N SER A 180 -7.26 -20.74 -4.76
CA SER A 180 -6.33 -20.55 -3.62
C SER A 180 -5.82 -19.11 -3.50
N PHE A 181 -5.93 -18.32 -4.57
CA PHE A 181 -5.55 -16.90 -4.60
C PHE A 181 -6.71 -15.95 -4.28
N LEU A 182 -7.96 -16.34 -4.55
CA LEU A 182 -9.14 -15.50 -4.29
C LEU A 182 -9.21 -14.91 -2.87
N PRO A 183 -8.88 -15.65 -1.79
CA PRO A 183 -8.88 -15.09 -0.44
C PRO A 183 -7.92 -13.89 -0.26
N ALA A 184 -6.88 -13.78 -1.09
CA ALA A 184 -5.90 -12.70 -1.02
C ALA A 184 -6.39 -11.38 -1.64
N ILE A 185 -7.45 -11.44 -2.43
CA ILE A 185 -8.00 -10.31 -3.19
C ILE A 185 -9.48 -10.03 -2.88
N ALA A 186 -10.01 -10.69 -1.83
CA ALA A 186 -11.38 -10.57 -1.35
C ALA A 186 -11.57 -9.41 -0.36
#